data_AF-A0A1W9J3X8-F1
#
_entry.id   AF-A0A1W9J3X8-F1
#
_cell.length_a   1.000
_cell.length_b   1.000
_cell.length_c   1.000
_cell.angle_alpha   90.00
_cell.angle_beta   90.00
_cell.angle_gamma   90.00
#
_symmetry.space_group_name_H-M   'P 1'
#
loop_
_entity.id
_entity.type
_entity.pdbx_description
1 polymer ?
#
loop_
_entity_poly.entity_id
_entity_poly.type
_entity_poly.pdbx_seq_one_letter_code
_entity_poly.pdbx_strand_id
1 'polypeptide(L)'
;MMDEMTQCIQLCQDCHTLCIQMIGHCLRLGGRHAAPDHIRLLMDCAQICTTTADYMARGSSFHDRTCSLCSEICRRCAESCEQLQGNDQLIKQCAEMCRRCAESCERMAPKGTA
;
A
#
# COMPACT_ATOMS: atom_id res chain seq x y z
N MET A 1 3.93 15.15 14.17
CA MET A 1 3.30 15.70 12.95
C MET A 1 4.24 15.82 11.76
N MET A 2 5.25 16.70 11.72
CA MET A 2 6.15 16.77 10.53
C MET A 2 6.98 15.48 10.34
N ASP A 3 7.43 14.87 11.43
CA ASP A 3 8.14 13.58 11.42
C ASP A 3 7.23 12.41 10.98
N GLU A 4 6.02 12.33 11.55
CA GLU A 4 5.02 11.30 11.19
C GLU A 4 4.57 11.40 9.72
N MET A 5 4.38 12.62 9.21
CA MET A 5 4.02 12.82 7.80
C MET A 5 5.17 12.40 6.88
N THR A 6 6.41 12.79 7.21
CA THR A 6 7.61 12.38 6.44
C THR A 6 7.76 10.85 6.43
N GLN A 7 7.55 10.20 7.58
CA GLN A 7 7.53 8.75 7.69
C GLN A 7 6.43 8.12 6.83
N CYS A 8 5.22 8.70 6.83
CA CYS A 8 4.12 8.18 6.02
C CYS A 8 4.39 8.32 4.52
N ILE A 9 5.01 9.42 4.09
CA ILE A 9 5.46 9.62 2.70
C ILE A 9 6.44 8.51 2.31
N GLN A 10 7.46 8.25 3.13
CA GLN A 10 8.45 7.21 2.85
C GLN A 10 7.79 5.83 2.76
N LEU A 11 6.93 5.48 3.72
CA LEU A 11 6.22 4.19 3.70
C LEU A 11 5.31 4.03 2.48
N CYS A 12 4.67 5.11 2.01
CA CYS A 12 3.91 5.08 0.76
C CYS A 12 4.82 4.82 -0.45
N GLN A 13 5.96 5.50 -0.55
CA GLN A 13 6.91 5.33 -1.66
C GLN A 13 7.54 3.93 -1.69
N ASP A 14 7.88 3.40 -0.51
CA ASP A 14 8.41 2.04 -0.36
C ASP A 14 7.35 0.99 -0.74
N CYS A 15 6.12 1.17 -0.25
CA CYS A 15 4.99 0.29 -0.56
C CYS A 15 4.65 0.31 -2.07
N HIS A 16 4.65 1.49 -2.70
CA HIS A 16 4.49 1.63 -4.14
C HIS A 16 5.53 0.80 -4.89
N THR A 17 6.80 1.02 -4.60
CA THR A 17 7.92 0.35 -5.28
C THR A 17 7.80 -1.16 -5.16
N LEU A 18 7.50 -1.66 -3.96
CA LEU A 18 7.37 -3.08 -3.70
C LEU A 18 6.14 -3.70 -4.37
N CYS A 19 5.00 -3.01 -4.42
CA CYS A 19 3.81 -3.48 -5.14
C CYS A 19 4.07 -3.59 -6.65
N ILE A 20 4.78 -2.63 -7.25
CA ILE A 20 5.18 -2.70 -8.67
C ILE A 20 6.10 -3.90 -8.93
N GLN A 21 7.10 -4.11 -8.08
CA GLN A 21 7.98 -5.28 -8.17
C GLN A 21 7.19 -6.59 -8.02
N MET A 22 6.21 -6.60 -7.11
CA MET A 22 5.37 -7.76 -6.85
C MET A 22 4.52 -8.15 -8.06
N ILE A 23 3.99 -7.20 -8.83
CA ILE A 23 3.25 -7.50 -10.06
C ILE A 23 4.11 -8.35 -11.01
N GLY A 24 5.33 -7.90 -11.30
CA GLY A 24 6.24 -8.63 -12.18
C GLY A 24 6.61 -10.03 -11.62
N HIS A 25 6.74 -10.14 -10.30
CA HIS A 25 7.01 -11.41 -9.63
C HIS A 25 5.85 -12.39 -9.71
N CYS A 26 4.65 -11.95 -9.32
CA CYS A 26 3.41 -12.73 -9.38
C CYS A 26 3.08 -13.19 -10.80
N LEU A 27 3.30 -12.35 -11.81
CA LEU A 27 3.12 -12.73 -13.21
C LEU A 27 4.08 -13.84 -13.66
N ARG A 28 5.34 -13.86 -13.17
CA ARG A 28 6.29 -14.96 -13.45
C ARG A 28 5.91 -16.26 -12.75
N LEU A 29 5.40 -16.18 -11.52
CA LEU A 29 4.93 -17.36 -10.78
C LEU A 29 3.69 -17.99 -11.43
N GLY A 30 2.80 -17.17 -11.99
CA GLY A 30 1.58 -17.64 -12.65
C GLY A 30 0.55 -18.26 -11.70
N GLY A 31 -0.46 -18.90 -12.29
CA GLY A 31 -1.56 -19.53 -11.57
C GLY A 31 -2.30 -18.53 -10.67
N ARG A 32 -2.53 -18.90 -9.41
CA ARG A 32 -3.21 -18.05 -8.42
C ARG A 32 -2.51 -16.70 -8.15
N HIS A 33 -1.19 -16.62 -8.35
CA HIS A 33 -0.44 -15.37 -8.17
C HIS A 33 -0.72 -14.38 -9.30
N ALA A 34 -1.04 -14.87 -10.51
CA ALA A 34 -1.40 -14.03 -11.64
C ALA A 34 -2.92 -13.85 -11.80
N ALA A 35 -3.69 -14.15 -10.74
CA ALA A 35 -5.14 -13.94 -10.77
C ALA A 35 -5.44 -12.45 -11.04
N PRO A 36 -6.36 -12.12 -11.97
CA PRO A 36 -6.61 -10.74 -12.37
C PRO A 36 -6.92 -9.80 -11.21
N ASP A 37 -7.68 -10.25 -10.21
CA ASP A 37 -8.07 -9.42 -9.07
C ASP A 37 -6.90 -9.13 -8.12
N HIS A 38 -5.99 -10.09 -7.93
CA HIS A 38 -4.77 -9.87 -7.15
C HIS A 38 -3.84 -8.86 -7.85
N ILE A 39 -3.64 -9.02 -9.16
CA ILE A 39 -2.80 -8.10 -9.94
C ILE A 39 -3.41 -6.69 -9.98
N ARG A 40 -4.73 -6.55 -10.14
CA ARG A 40 -5.42 -5.26 -10.03
C ARG A 40 -5.20 -4.63 -8.67
N LEU A 41 -5.34 -5.41 -7.60
CA LEU A 41 -5.16 -4.88 -6.25
C LEU A 41 -3.73 -4.40 -5.98
N LEU A 42 -2.70 -5.09 -6.51
CA LEU A 42 -1.32 -4.62 -6.45
C LEU A 42 -1.13 -3.31 -7.24
N MET A 43 -1.76 -3.18 -8.42
CA MET A 43 -1.72 -1.94 -9.22
C MET A 43 -2.42 -0.79 -8.50
N ASP A 44 -3.60 -1.03 -7.93
CA ASP A 44 -4.36 -0.05 -7.17
C ASP A 44 -3.57 0.41 -5.94
N CYS A 45 -2.97 -0.53 -5.20
CA CYS A 45 -2.12 -0.25 -4.05
C CYS A 45 -0.90 0.59 -4.44
N ALA A 46 -0.22 0.23 -5.54
CA ALA A 46 0.91 1.01 -6.04
C ALA A 46 0.47 2.44 -6.39
N GLN A 47 -0.63 2.60 -7.12
CA GLN A 47 -1.09 3.91 -7.59
C GLN A 47 -1.58 4.80 -6.45
N ILE A 48 -2.35 4.26 -5.51
CA ILE A 48 -2.85 5.05 -4.38
C ILE A 48 -1.72 5.46 -3.43
N CYS A 49 -0.71 4.62 -3.24
CA CYS A 49 0.46 4.94 -2.42
C CYS A 49 1.20 6.16 -2.97
N THR A 50 1.56 6.18 -4.26
CA THR A 50 2.21 7.35 -4.88
C THR A 50 1.33 8.58 -4.83
N THR A 51 0.03 8.43 -5.15
CA THR A 51 -0.92 9.54 -5.06
C THR A 51 -0.94 10.11 -3.64
N THR A 52 -1.03 9.27 -2.61
CA THR A 52 -1.09 9.70 -1.21
C THR A 52 0.21 10.39 -0.77
N ALA A 53 1.36 9.84 -1.16
CA ALA A 53 2.67 10.46 -0.92
C ALA A 53 2.75 11.87 -1.52
N ASP A 54 2.35 12.02 -2.78
CA ASP A 54 2.38 13.32 -3.46
C ASP A 54 1.43 14.34 -2.81
N TYR A 55 0.27 13.90 -2.34
CA TYR A 55 -0.71 14.77 -1.68
C TYR A 55 -0.18 15.27 -0.32
N MET A 56 0.48 14.40 0.44
CA MET A 56 1.17 14.79 1.68
C MET A 56 2.36 15.72 1.40
N ALA A 57 3.23 15.37 0.45
CA ALA A 57 4.47 16.10 0.17
C ALA A 57 4.23 17.56 -0.25
N ARG A 58 3.13 17.84 -0.96
CA ARG A 58 2.75 19.20 -1.35
C ARG A 58 1.80 19.91 -0.38
N GLY A 59 1.54 19.33 0.80
CA GLY A 59 0.68 19.90 1.83
C GLY A 59 -0.78 20.06 1.38
N SER A 60 -1.30 19.15 0.56
CA SER A 60 -2.67 19.24 0.05
C SER A 60 -3.71 19.07 1.17
N SER A 61 -4.74 19.91 1.19
CA SER A 61 -5.89 19.77 2.11
C SER A 61 -6.73 18.50 1.92
N PHE A 62 -6.40 17.67 0.92
CA PHE A 62 -7.06 16.39 0.65
C PHE A 62 -6.22 15.18 1.08
N HIS A 63 -5.05 15.39 1.69
CA HIS A 63 -4.14 14.31 2.04
C HIS A 63 -4.79 13.29 2.99
N ASP A 64 -5.66 13.74 3.88
CA ASP A 64 -6.38 12.94 4.87
C ASP A 64 -7.33 11.92 4.20
N ARG A 65 -8.06 12.34 3.16
CA ARG A 65 -8.94 11.47 2.36
C ARG A 65 -8.14 10.46 1.54
N THR A 66 -7.03 10.89 0.93
CA THR A 66 -6.16 9.96 0.21
C THR A 66 -5.51 8.95 1.15
N CYS A 67 -5.10 9.37 2.36
CA CYS A 67 -4.59 8.48 3.39
C CYS A 67 -5.64 7.46 3.86
N SER A 68 -6.91 7.86 3.99
CA SER A 68 -8.00 6.95 4.35
C SER A 68 -8.14 5.82 3.32
N LEU A 69 -8.22 6.18 2.03
CA LEU A 69 -8.34 5.21 0.95
C LEU A 69 -7.07 4.37 0.79
N CYS A 70 -5.89 4.97 0.94
CA CYS A 70 -4.61 4.26 0.92
C CYS A 70 -4.57 3.18 2.00
N SER A 71 -4.98 3.51 3.24
CA SER A 71 -5.03 2.55 4.33
C SER A 71 -5.93 1.36 4.00
N GLU A 72 -7.12 1.60 3.46
CA GLU A 72 -8.05 0.55 3.06
C GLU A 72 -7.48 -0.36 1.97
N ILE A 73 -6.93 0.22 0.90
CA ILE A 73 -6.37 -0.54 -0.23
C ILE A 73 -5.14 -1.33 0.23
N CYS A 74 -4.24 -0.73 1.01
CA CYS A 74 -3.07 -1.39 1.57
C CYS A 74 -3.46 -2.59 2.46
N ARG A 75 -4.51 -2.48 3.29
CA ARG A 75 -5.01 -3.61 4.09
C ARG A 75 -5.49 -4.77 3.22
N ARG A 76 -6.31 -4.47 2.20
CA ARG A 76 -6.79 -5.48 1.25
C ARG A 76 -5.63 -6.11 0.48
N CYS A 77 -4.66 -5.31 0.05
CA CYS A 77 -3.48 -5.79 -0.66
C CYS A 77 -2.65 -6.74 0.21
N ALA A 78 -2.41 -6.37 1.48
CA ALA A 78 -1.72 -7.23 2.44
C ALA A 78 -2.43 -8.58 2.61
N GLU A 79 -3.75 -8.58 2.80
CA GLU A 79 -4.54 -9.80 2.96
C GLU A 79 -4.47 -10.69 1.71
N SER A 80 -4.50 -10.09 0.53
CA SER A 80 -4.35 -10.82 -0.74
C SER A 80 -2.96 -11.44 -0.88
N CYS A 81 -1.89 -10.72 -0.52
CA CYS A 81 -0.53 -11.26 -0.48
C CYS A 81 -0.39 -12.40 0.55
N GLU A 82 -0.96 -12.26 1.75
CA GLU A 82 -0.92 -13.26 2.83
C GLU A 82 -1.56 -14.60 2.41
N GLN A 83 -2.61 -14.56 1.59
CA GLN A 83 -3.25 -15.76 1.03
C GLN A 83 -2.37 -16.52 0.02
N LEU A 84 -1.41 -15.82 -0.60
CA LEU A 84 -0.58 -16.33 -1.68
C LEU A 84 0.87 -16.63 -1.25
N GLN A 85 1.30 -16.10 -0.10
CA GLN A 85 2.71 -16.04 0.31
C GLN A 85 3.45 -17.39 0.31
N GLY A 86 2.84 -18.48 0.79
CA GLY A 86 3.54 -19.75 1.00
C GLY A 86 4.92 -19.57 1.67
N ASN A 87 5.99 -20.02 0.99
CA ASN A 87 7.38 -19.82 1.42
C ASN A 87 8.09 -18.67 0.68
N ASP A 88 7.38 -17.91 -0.16
CA ASP A 88 7.95 -16.82 -0.93
C ASP A 88 8.21 -15.60 -0.04
N GLN A 89 9.49 -15.26 0.13
CA GLN A 89 9.90 -14.16 1.00
C GLN A 89 9.51 -12.79 0.45
N LEU A 90 9.46 -12.63 -0.88
CA LEU A 90 9.09 -11.36 -1.47
C LEU A 90 7.61 -11.06 -1.22
N ILE A 91 6.75 -12.08 -1.32
CA ILE A 91 5.31 -11.93 -1.04
C ILE A 91 5.09 -11.58 0.44
N LYS A 92 5.83 -12.22 1.36
CA LYS A 92 5.80 -11.88 2.80
C LYS A 92 6.20 -10.43 3.06
N GLN A 93 7.28 -9.97 2.44
CA GLN A 93 7.74 -8.57 2.56
C GLN A 93 6.70 -7.58 2.02
N CYS A 94 6.05 -7.91 0.90
CA CYS A 94 4.99 -7.05 0.35
C CYS A 94 3.78 -6.95 1.28
N ALA A 95 3.33 -8.07 1.86
CA ALA A 95 2.27 -8.06 2.86
C ALA A 95 2.62 -7.19 4.08
N GLU A 96 3.81 -7.38 4.65
CA GLU A 96 4.27 -6.60 5.81
C GLU A 96 4.37 -5.10 5.51
N MET A 97 4.95 -4.74 4.36
CA MET A 97 5.04 -3.35 3.94
C MET A 97 3.67 -2.72 3.75
N CYS A 98 2.73 -3.43 3.12
CA CYS A 98 1.35 -2.97 2.96
C CYS A 98 0.67 -2.75 4.34
N ARG A 99 0.85 -3.66 5.32
CA ARG A 99 0.35 -3.45 6.70
C ARG A 99 0.93 -2.20 7.34
N ARG A 100 2.25 -2.03 7.29
CA ARG A 100 2.94 -0.85 7.86
C ARG A 100 2.50 0.45 7.21
N CYS A 101 2.37 0.45 5.88
CA CYS A 101 1.87 1.59 5.12
C CYS A 101 0.43 1.93 5.52
N ALA A 102 -0.44 0.92 5.64
CA ALA A 102 -1.82 1.11 6.04
C ALA A 102 -1.98 1.74 7.42
N GLU A 103 -1.23 1.26 8.41
CA GLU A 103 -1.22 1.81 9.77
C GLU A 103 -0.73 3.25 9.80
N SER A 104 0.29 3.57 9.00
CA SER A 104 0.79 4.94 8.92
C SER A 104 -0.22 5.87 8.26
N CYS A 105 -0.86 5.43 7.17
CA CYS A 105 -1.90 6.20 6.48
C CYS A 105 -3.13 6.41 7.38
N GLU A 106 -3.53 5.42 8.16
CA GLU A 106 -4.64 5.55 9.13
C GLU A 106 -4.36 6.63 10.18
N ARG A 107 -3.12 6.76 10.65
CA ARG A 107 -2.74 7.85 11.58
C ARG A 107 -2.83 9.24 10.93
N MET A 108 -2.68 9.33 9.61
CA MET A 108 -2.76 10.58 8.83
C MET A 108 -4.17 10.88 8.32
N ALA A 109 -5.10 9.92 8.43
CA ALA A 109 -6.50 10.06 8.05
C ALA A 109 -7.28 10.93 9.05
N PRO A 110 -8.48 11.43 8.70
CA PRO A 110 -9.30 12.18 9.63
C PRO A 110 -9.61 11.29 10.83
N LYS A 111 -9.31 11.76 12.03
CA LYS A 111 -9.85 11.16 13.25
C LYS A 111 -11.33 11.53 13.27
N GLY A 112 -12.20 10.56 13.00
CA GLY A 112 -13.65 10.80 13.05
C GLY A 112 -14.01 11.46 14.38
N THR A 113 -14.50 12.70 14.33
CA THR A 113 -15.35 13.21 15.39
C THR A 113 -16.67 12.46 15.24
N ALA A 114 -16.86 11.46 16.08
CA ALA A 114 -18.17 10.89 16.36
C ALA A 114 -19.11 11.99 16.88
#